data_AF-A0A2T9J624-F1
#
_entry.id   AF-A0A2T9J624-F1
#
_cell.length_a   1.000
_cell.length_b   1.000
_cell.length_c   1.000
_cell.angle_alpha   90.00
_cell.angle_beta   90.00
_cell.angle_gamma   90.00
#
_symmetry.space_group_name_H-M   'P 1'
#
loop_
_entity.id
_entity.type
_entity.pdbx_description
1 polymer ?
#
loop_
_entity_poly.entity_id
_entity_poly.type
_entity_poly.pdbx_seq_one_letter_code
_entity_poly.pdbx_strand_id
1 'polypeptide(L)'
;MTNIVLLTTAWGRKHGGVNAFNEDLCVALAARLGRGGNVYCAVVGPTGQEIADAASRGVTLIPISKSKAGEFDETWAHYVLSWMKAERPGQEIDWWVGHDVVSGEAALYGAGVQGRAALIHHMNYHAYQVFKTDDANAAIAKYDRQKALFGKNADALFAVGPRLWESCRELSGRDVVQLIPGFPEGLPSERSSDSLLKAITFGRLDPSSDRIKQGRLAAAAFGEAVRRVRLGGREDAKKAVLYAVGAATPGLPKAEDPAEIAEEAANERLAVYTLSYEEDADKLFRRLSECNLAMMLSLHEGFGLVGWEAIAAEAPLILSRESGLYDLIQSVGPAKGCVHDVLIRGDNGATAYRPDDVDAVASAVVKVWSNLRAAKDHARDLKRILIEKFGCRWEDTATTFLAGLGVDVPPPGGGEGETQGGIPRRVFTRNEPINSVPRCAELTVDTTQGSSAEAFDLVPELRFGRWGFDVDDLRVTYGLREASLTLSLAGCAIAGARLGDSAASSSSVAATGDNRWIIMGPTENDILLRKALGNEALCAIRCDGEVAHVELNLTCAKADVVYTFEAAKAEALSVTSERILGIFLDKCLGRANHATGDVSLSRVVLAIGAAQ
;
A
#
# COMPACT_ATOMS: atom_id res chain seq x y z
N MET A 1 20.60 -19.55 -1.25
CA MET A 1 19.58 -18.52 -1.50
C MET A 1 19.49 -17.67 -0.26
N THR A 2 19.55 -16.34 -0.37
CA THR A 2 19.48 -15.43 0.79
C THR A 2 18.04 -15.22 1.21
N ASN A 3 17.71 -15.45 2.49
CA ASN A 3 16.38 -15.32 3.05
C ASN A 3 16.32 -14.13 4.01
N ILE A 4 15.57 -13.10 3.62
CA ILE A 4 15.45 -11.85 4.39
C ILE A 4 14.02 -11.75 4.91
N VAL A 5 13.88 -11.59 6.23
CA VAL A 5 12.61 -11.32 6.90
C VAL A 5 12.58 -9.86 7.34
N LEU A 6 11.64 -9.08 6.82
CA LEU A 6 11.34 -7.73 7.27
C LEU A 6 10.10 -7.75 8.16
N LEU A 7 10.12 -7.01 9.27
CA LEU A 7 9.01 -6.96 10.23
C LEU A 7 8.35 -5.59 10.22
N THR A 8 7.06 -5.52 9.91
CA THR A 8 6.31 -4.26 9.91
C THR A 8 4.88 -4.43 10.38
N THR A 9 4.21 -3.33 10.71
CA THR A 9 2.88 -3.36 11.34
C THR A 9 1.76 -3.77 10.37
N ALA A 10 1.92 -3.45 9.09
CA ALA A 10 0.97 -3.70 8.02
C ALA A 10 1.68 -3.73 6.66
N TRP A 11 1.08 -4.43 5.70
CA TRP A 11 1.39 -4.31 4.28
C TRP A 11 0.62 -3.11 3.70
N GLY A 12 1.20 -2.36 2.77
CA GLY A 12 0.56 -1.15 2.25
C GLY A 12 0.84 0.11 3.08
N ARG A 13 0.23 1.22 2.68
CA ARG A 13 0.45 2.57 3.25
C ARG A 13 -0.47 2.93 4.43
N LYS A 14 -0.86 1.93 5.24
CA LYS A 14 -1.94 2.04 6.24
C LYS A 14 -1.58 2.83 7.51
N HIS A 15 -0.37 2.65 8.05
CA HIS A 15 0.01 3.26 9.34
C HIS A 15 1.17 4.27 9.25
N GLY A 16 1.49 4.70 8.03
CA GLY A 16 2.38 5.83 7.73
C GLY A 16 3.68 5.42 7.02
N GLY A 17 4.70 6.27 7.13
CA GLY A 17 5.92 6.19 6.32
C GLY A 17 6.76 4.93 6.48
N VAL A 18 6.73 4.27 7.65
CA VAL A 18 7.46 3.00 7.86
C VAL A 18 6.87 1.89 7.00
N ASN A 19 5.54 1.77 6.92
CA ASN A 19 4.91 0.75 6.10
C ASN A 19 5.11 1.02 4.61
N ALA A 20 4.94 2.28 4.19
CA ALA A 20 5.19 2.71 2.81
C ALA A 20 6.62 2.37 2.39
N PHE A 21 7.62 2.76 3.19
CA PHE A 21 9.02 2.44 2.92
C PHE A 21 9.29 0.95 2.89
N ASN A 22 8.75 0.19 3.85
CA ASN A 22 9.01 -1.23 3.96
C ASN A 22 8.42 -2.02 2.78
N GLU A 23 7.19 -1.70 2.36
CA GLU A 23 6.57 -2.32 1.21
C GLU A 23 7.42 -2.14 -0.05
N ASP A 24 7.75 -0.89 -0.38
CA ASP A 24 8.53 -0.58 -1.57
C ASP A 24 9.94 -1.22 -1.52
N LEU A 25 10.58 -1.22 -0.33
CA LEU A 25 11.86 -1.92 -0.13
C LEU A 25 11.73 -3.43 -0.30
N CYS A 26 10.70 -4.07 0.26
CA CYS A 26 10.46 -5.50 0.11
C CYS A 26 10.34 -5.91 -1.36
N VAL A 27 9.55 -5.15 -2.12
CA VAL A 27 9.33 -5.40 -3.56
C VAL A 27 10.64 -5.26 -4.34
N ALA A 28 11.39 -4.18 -4.10
CA ALA A 28 12.66 -3.99 -4.78
C ALA A 28 13.73 -5.02 -4.36
N LEU A 29 13.75 -5.45 -3.10
CA LEU A 29 14.61 -6.55 -2.66
C LEU A 29 14.27 -7.86 -3.38
N ALA A 30 12.98 -8.17 -3.51
CA ALA A 30 12.53 -9.37 -4.22
C ALA A 30 12.97 -9.34 -5.69
N ALA A 31 12.77 -8.19 -6.35
CA ALA A 31 13.22 -7.98 -7.73
C ALA A 31 14.74 -8.11 -7.89
N ARG A 32 15.53 -7.58 -6.94
CA ARG A 32 17.00 -7.58 -6.99
C ARG A 32 17.63 -8.93 -6.65
N LEU A 33 17.05 -9.67 -5.71
CA LEU A 33 17.49 -11.02 -5.37
C LEU A 33 17.10 -12.02 -6.46
N GLY A 34 15.94 -11.87 -7.09
CA GLY A 34 15.44 -12.79 -8.10
C GLY A 34 15.44 -14.23 -7.59
N ARG A 35 16.04 -15.17 -8.35
CA ARG A 35 16.18 -16.58 -7.93
C ARG A 35 17.27 -16.80 -6.86
N GLY A 36 18.05 -15.76 -6.55
CA GLY A 36 19.14 -15.82 -5.57
C GLY A 36 18.68 -15.72 -4.12
N GLY A 37 17.43 -15.35 -3.85
CA GLY A 37 16.93 -15.17 -2.50
C GLY A 37 15.41 -15.06 -2.39
N ASN A 38 14.92 -15.04 -1.16
CA ASN A 38 13.51 -14.90 -0.82
C ASN A 38 13.32 -13.73 0.14
N VAL A 39 12.27 -12.95 -0.10
CA VAL A 39 11.85 -11.85 0.78
C VAL A 39 10.55 -12.23 1.48
N TYR A 40 10.61 -12.20 2.81
CA TYR A 40 9.48 -12.40 3.69
C TYR A 40 9.14 -11.10 4.39
N CYS A 41 7.86 -10.78 4.52
CA CYS A 41 7.40 -9.62 5.26
C CYS A 41 6.39 -10.04 6.33
N ALA A 42 6.80 -10.01 7.59
CA ALA A 42 5.94 -10.33 8.72
C ALA A 42 5.05 -9.13 9.06
N VAL A 43 3.73 -9.32 9.01
CA VAL A 43 2.73 -8.25 9.18
C VAL A 43 1.53 -8.70 10.01
N VAL A 44 0.87 -7.75 10.68
CA VAL A 44 -0.29 -8.06 11.53
C VAL A 44 -1.54 -8.26 10.72
N GLY A 45 -2.10 -9.47 10.80
CA GLY A 45 -3.42 -9.83 10.28
C GLY A 45 -3.66 -9.38 8.85
N PRO A 46 -2.79 -9.73 7.89
CA PRO A 46 -2.96 -9.35 6.49
C PRO A 46 -4.25 -9.98 5.94
N THR A 47 -4.95 -9.22 5.12
CA THR A 47 -6.11 -9.68 4.35
C THR A 47 -5.65 -10.59 3.20
N GLY A 48 -6.56 -11.43 2.69
CA GLY A 48 -6.26 -12.25 1.51
C GLY A 48 -5.80 -11.43 0.30
N GLN A 49 -6.35 -10.21 0.14
CA GLN A 49 -5.93 -9.28 -0.91
C GLN A 49 -4.48 -8.81 -0.73
N GLU A 50 -4.07 -8.43 0.47
CA GLU A 50 -2.68 -8.05 0.75
C GLU A 50 -1.70 -9.21 0.53
N ILE A 51 -2.09 -10.43 0.91
CA ILE A 51 -1.25 -11.62 0.68
C ILE A 51 -1.06 -11.87 -0.82
N ALA A 52 -2.14 -11.79 -1.60
CA ALA A 52 -2.07 -11.98 -3.05
C ALA A 52 -1.26 -10.88 -3.75
N ASP A 53 -1.45 -9.62 -3.32
CA ASP A 53 -0.73 -8.46 -3.85
C ASP A 53 0.77 -8.46 -3.50
N ALA A 54 1.16 -8.92 -2.30
CA ALA A 54 2.57 -9.13 -1.99
C ALA A 54 3.17 -10.27 -2.82
N ALA A 55 2.45 -11.39 -2.96
CA ALA A 55 2.92 -12.56 -3.69
C ALA A 55 3.12 -12.26 -5.18
N SER A 56 2.23 -11.48 -5.81
CA SER A 56 2.37 -11.06 -7.20
C SER A 56 3.62 -10.19 -7.43
N ARG A 57 4.14 -9.55 -6.38
CA ARG A 57 5.37 -8.74 -6.37
C ARG A 57 6.58 -9.48 -5.82
N GLY A 58 6.50 -10.81 -5.67
CA GLY A 58 7.62 -11.67 -5.25
C GLY A 58 7.90 -11.67 -3.75
N VAL A 59 6.99 -11.13 -2.93
CA VAL A 59 7.13 -11.04 -1.47
C VAL A 59 6.18 -12.02 -0.79
N THR A 60 6.68 -12.82 0.16
CA THR A 60 5.83 -13.71 0.96
C THR A 60 5.44 -13.05 2.28
N LEU A 61 4.15 -12.79 2.51
CA LEU A 61 3.69 -12.30 3.80
C LEU A 61 3.64 -13.41 4.85
N ILE A 62 4.16 -13.10 6.04
CA ILE A 62 4.04 -13.95 7.23
C ILE A 62 2.98 -13.34 8.15
N PRO A 63 1.81 -13.99 8.32
CA PRO A 63 0.73 -13.43 9.11
C PRO A 63 1.01 -13.54 10.62
N ILE A 64 0.95 -12.42 11.31
CA ILE A 64 0.94 -12.34 12.78
C ILE A 64 -0.49 -12.08 13.24
N SER A 65 -1.04 -12.89 14.14
CA SER A 65 -2.43 -12.74 14.59
C SER A 65 -2.70 -11.37 15.23
N LYS A 66 -3.85 -10.75 14.93
CA LYS A 66 -4.31 -9.50 15.57
C LYS A 66 -4.44 -9.61 17.08
N SER A 67 -4.82 -10.78 17.60
CA SER A 67 -4.89 -11.04 19.05
C SER A 67 -3.52 -11.01 19.75
N LYS A 68 -2.44 -10.99 18.96
CA LYS A 68 -1.04 -11.00 19.40
C LYS A 68 -0.31 -9.69 19.05
N ALA A 69 -1.07 -8.65 18.66
CA ALA A 69 -0.53 -7.37 18.19
C ALA A 69 -0.41 -6.29 19.28
N GLY A 70 -0.80 -6.61 20.52
CA GLY A 70 -1.02 -5.64 21.60
C GLY A 70 0.21 -4.80 21.95
N GLU A 71 1.41 -5.36 21.84
CA GLU A 71 2.67 -4.62 21.96
C GLU A 71 3.63 -5.22 20.93
N PHE A 72 4.26 -4.38 20.11
CA PHE A 72 5.31 -4.84 19.21
C PHE A 72 6.50 -5.26 20.07
N ASP A 73 6.60 -6.54 20.37
CA ASP A 73 7.60 -7.10 21.25
C ASP A 73 8.40 -8.20 20.56
N GLU A 74 9.33 -8.78 21.32
CA GLU A 74 10.18 -9.89 20.88
C GLU A 74 9.40 -11.13 20.41
N THR A 75 8.12 -11.29 20.78
CA THR A 75 7.33 -12.47 20.44
C THR A 75 7.01 -12.59 18.95
N TRP A 76 7.12 -11.50 18.20
CA TRP A 76 7.01 -11.51 16.74
C TRP A 76 8.01 -12.45 16.08
N ALA A 77 9.24 -12.51 16.59
CA ALA A 77 10.24 -13.45 16.10
C ALA A 77 9.80 -14.90 16.31
N HIS A 78 9.17 -15.22 17.44
CA HIS A 78 8.63 -16.56 17.68
C HIS A 78 7.54 -16.95 16.70
N TYR A 79 6.64 -16.02 16.35
CA TYR A 79 5.60 -16.29 15.35
C TYR A 79 6.18 -16.51 13.96
N VAL A 80 7.17 -15.71 13.56
CA VAL A 80 7.89 -15.90 12.31
C VAL A 80 8.58 -17.26 12.29
N LEU A 81 9.35 -17.60 13.32
CA LEU A 81 10.05 -18.89 13.40
C LEU A 81 9.09 -20.09 13.36
N SER A 82 7.95 -19.98 14.05
CA SER A 82 6.93 -21.02 14.06
C SER A 82 6.31 -21.19 12.67
N TRP A 83 6.02 -20.09 11.99
CA TRP A 83 5.51 -20.10 10.62
C TRP A 83 6.53 -20.68 9.64
N MET A 84 7.80 -20.25 9.72
CA MET A 84 8.87 -20.77 8.87
C MET A 84 9.04 -22.28 9.03
N LYS A 85 9.01 -22.78 10.27
CA LYS A 85 9.10 -24.22 10.54
C LYS A 85 7.92 -25.00 9.93
N ALA A 86 6.72 -24.44 9.94
CA ALA A 86 5.52 -25.09 9.42
C ALA A 86 5.42 -25.02 7.89
N GLU A 87 5.63 -23.83 7.32
CA GLU A 87 5.33 -23.53 5.92
C GLU A 87 6.57 -23.59 5.01
N ARG A 88 7.78 -23.48 5.57
CA ARG A 88 9.06 -23.51 4.84
C ARG A 88 10.08 -24.41 5.57
N PRO A 89 9.74 -25.70 5.79
CA PRO A 89 10.59 -26.60 6.58
C PRO A 89 11.99 -26.72 5.97
N GLY A 90 13.02 -26.55 6.80
CA GLY A 90 14.43 -26.62 6.39
C GLY A 90 15.00 -25.32 5.81
N GLN A 91 14.19 -24.26 5.69
CA GLN A 91 14.67 -22.96 5.25
C GLN A 91 15.09 -22.08 6.44
N GLU A 92 16.36 -21.69 6.47
CA GLU A 92 16.93 -20.82 7.50
C GLU A 92 16.76 -19.34 7.15
N ILE A 93 16.70 -18.47 8.16
CA ILE A 93 16.65 -17.02 7.98
C ILE A 93 18.07 -16.48 8.04
N ASP A 94 18.53 -15.79 7.00
CA ASP A 94 19.85 -15.15 6.97
C ASP A 94 19.81 -13.79 7.66
N TRP A 95 18.73 -13.03 7.44
CA TRP A 95 18.60 -11.66 7.93
C TRP A 95 17.21 -11.36 8.49
N TRP A 96 17.21 -10.76 9.68
CA TRP A 96 16.06 -10.15 10.33
C TRP A 96 16.17 -8.63 10.25
N VAL A 97 15.18 -7.97 9.66
CA VAL A 97 15.19 -6.52 9.44
C VAL A 97 14.10 -5.88 10.28
N GLY A 98 14.52 -5.13 11.29
CA GLY A 98 13.65 -4.38 12.19
C GLY A 98 13.63 -2.89 11.88
N HIS A 99 12.49 -2.27 12.12
CA HIS A 99 12.26 -0.83 11.87
C HIS A 99 12.16 -0.12 13.21
N ASP A 100 13.24 0.56 13.59
CA ASP A 100 13.26 1.43 14.77
C ASP A 100 12.70 0.71 16.03
N VAL A 101 12.17 1.44 17.01
CA VAL A 101 11.46 0.85 18.16
C VAL A 101 10.17 0.10 17.80
N VAL A 102 9.76 0.09 16.53
CA VAL A 102 8.52 -0.57 16.08
C VAL A 102 8.73 -2.08 15.95
N SER A 103 9.84 -2.52 15.36
CA SER A 103 10.10 -3.96 15.19
C SER A 103 11.56 -4.35 15.38
N GLY A 104 12.41 -3.40 15.79
CA GLY A 104 13.83 -3.65 16.04
C GLY A 104 14.11 -4.70 17.11
N GLU A 105 13.34 -4.69 18.21
CA GLU A 105 13.51 -5.68 19.28
C GLU A 105 13.22 -7.10 18.81
N ALA A 106 12.17 -7.27 18.00
CA ALA A 106 11.86 -8.56 17.38
C ALA A 106 12.96 -9.03 16.43
N ALA A 107 13.53 -8.14 15.62
CA ALA A 107 14.63 -8.50 14.73
C ALA A 107 15.88 -8.96 15.50
N LEU A 108 16.23 -8.25 16.57
CA LEU A 108 17.35 -8.62 17.45
C LEU A 108 17.11 -9.95 18.15
N TYR A 109 15.89 -10.18 18.64
CA TYR A 109 15.53 -11.46 19.27
C TYR A 109 15.63 -12.62 18.27
N GLY A 110 15.10 -12.44 17.06
CA GLY A 110 15.15 -13.45 16.00
C GLY A 110 16.59 -13.83 15.63
N ALA A 111 17.47 -12.84 15.49
CA ALA A 111 18.90 -13.04 15.24
C ALA A 111 19.62 -13.78 16.38
N GLY A 112 19.15 -13.62 17.62
CA GLY A 112 19.64 -14.40 18.77
C GLY A 112 19.35 -15.90 18.68
N VAL A 113 18.42 -16.31 17.81
CA VAL A 113 18.08 -17.72 17.54
C VAL A 113 18.77 -18.22 16.27
N GLN A 114 18.64 -17.49 15.16
CA GLN A 114 19.30 -17.79 13.88
C GLN A 114 19.43 -16.53 13.02
N GLY A 115 20.43 -16.51 12.14
CA GLY A 115 20.66 -15.40 11.22
C GLY A 115 21.28 -14.18 11.88
N ARG A 116 21.16 -13.04 11.22
CA ARG A 116 21.77 -11.76 11.60
C ARG A 116 20.71 -10.66 11.70
N ALA A 117 21.00 -9.62 12.47
CA ALA A 117 20.05 -8.52 12.67
C ALA A 117 20.45 -7.26 11.91
N ALA A 118 19.52 -6.71 11.14
CA ALA A 118 19.63 -5.39 10.55
C ALA A 118 18.56 -4.45 11.15
N LEU A 119 18.95 -3.23 11.49
CA LEU A 119 18.02 -2.22 11.98
C LEU A 119 17.97 -1.01 11.05
N ILE A 120 16.77 -0.54 10.73
CA ILE A 120 16.55 0.68 9.96
C ILE A 120 16.01 1.78 10.88
N HIS A 121 16.72 2.90 10.95
CA HIS A 121 16.34 4.10 11.69
C HIS A 121 15.42 4.98 10.84
N HIS A 122 14.20 5.22 11.35
CA HIS A 122 13.11 5.91 10.63
C HIS A 122 12.72 7.25 11.29
N MET A 123 13.10 7.49 12.54
CA MET A 123 12.68 8.68 13.26
C MET A 123 13.72 9.09 14.31
N ASN A 124 13.96 10.38 14.51
CA ASN A 124 14.68 10.85 15.70
C ASN A 124 13.66 11.16 16.80
N TYR A 125 13.42 10.23 17.74
CA TYR A 125 12.39 10.46 18.77
C TYR A 125 12.74 11.56 19.76
N HIS A 126 14.04 11.82 19.99
CA HIS A 126 14.46 12.93 20.85
C HIS A 126 14.01 14.27 20.29
N ALA A 127 14.25 14.49 18.99
CA ALA A 127 13.89 15.72 18.31
C ALA A 127 12.39 15.80 17.95
N TYR A 128 11.67 14.67 17.94
CA TYR A 128 10.27 14.59 17.51
C TYR A 128 9.25 14.57 18.66
N GLN A 129 9.48 13.78 19.72
CA GLN A 129 8.45 13.51 20.74
C GLN A 129 8.13 14.73 21.61
N VAL A 130 9.10 15.61 21.86
CA VAL A 130 8.90 16.83 22.65
C VAL A 130 7.85 17.75 22.02
N PHE A 131 7.68 17.71 20.70
CA PHE A 131 6.67 18.49 20.00
C PHE A 131 5.34 17.73 19.82
N LYS A 132 5.32 16.42 20.05
CA LYS A 132 4.12 15.59 19.85
C LYS A 132 3.27 15.43 21.10
N THR A 133 3.90 15.34 22.26
CA THR A 133 3.23 15.07 23.54
C THR A 133 3.63 16.11 24.58
N ASP A 134 2.67 16.52 25.39
CA ASP A 134 2.94 17.37 26.56
C ASP A 134 3.45 16.54 27.76
N ASP A 135 3.47 15.20 27.63
CA ASP A 135 4.08 14.27 28.60
C ASP A 135 5.56 14.06 28.30
N ALA A 136 6.40 14.81 28.99
CA ALA A 136 7.86 14.72 28.91
C ALA A 136 8.39 13.33 29.31
N ASN A 137 7.75 12.63 30.25
CA ASN A 137 8.19 11.30 30.68
C ASN A 137 7.94 10.27 29.58
N ALA A 138 6.78 10.32 28.93
CA ALA A 138 6.50 9.47 27.78
C ALA A 138 7.45 9.75 26.59
N ALA A 139 7.78 11.02 26.34
CA ALA A 139 8.74 11.41 25.31
C ALA A 139 10.14 10.84 25.58
N ILE A 140 10.66 11.03 26.80
CA ILE A 140 11.97 10.53 27.22
C ILE A 140 12.00 9.00 27.21
N ALA A 141 10.96 8.33 27.72
CA ALA A 141 10.90 6.87 27.75
C ALA A 141 10.96 6.24 26.35
N LYS A 142 10.43 6.92 25.32
CA LYS A 142 10.53 6.45 23.93
C LYS A 142 11.90 6.70 23.32
N TYR A 143 12.52 7.84 23.63
CA TYR A 143 13.90 8.11 23.26
C TYR A 143 14.87 7.12 23.91
N ASP A 144 14.72 6.85 25.21
CA ASP A 144 15.56 5.88 25.94
C ASP A 144 15.43 4.48 25.35
N ARG A 145 14.22 4.07 24.96
CA ARG A 145 14.01 2.82 24.22
C ARG A 145 14.73 2.80 22.88
N GLN A 146 14.68 3.89 22.12
CA GLN A 146 15.40 3.98 20.84
C GLN A 146 16.92 3.95 21.04
N LYS A 147 17.43 4.70 22.02
CA LYS A 147 18.85 4.70 22.36
C LYS A 147 19.31 3.32 22.82
N ALA A 148 18.54 2.65 23.67
CA ALA A 148 18.82 1.29 24.09
C ALA A 148 18.82 0.32 22.90
N LEU A 149 17.85 0.44 21.99
CA LEU A 149 17.77 -0.40 20.80
C LEU A 149 19.00 -0.25 19.89
N PHE A 150 19.34 0.98 19.48
CA PHE A 150 20.46 1.24 18.57
C PHE A 150 21.83 1.10 19.24
N GLY A 151 21.87 1.11 20.59
CA GLY A 151 23.06 0.75 21.37
C GLY A 151 23.32 -0.76 21.45
N LYS A 152 22.38 -1.62 21.02
CA LYS A 152 22.59 -3.07 20.95
C LYS A 152 23.41 -3.47 19.72
N ASN A 153 24.00 -4.67 19.78
CA ASN A 153 24.84 -5.22 18.71
C ASN A 153 24.00 -5.81 17.56
N ALA A 154 23.28 -4.98 16.79
CA ALA A 154 22.79 -5.39 15.48
C ALA A 154 23.99 -5.60 14.52
N ASP A 155 23.90 -6.54 13.59
CA ASP A 155 24.96 -6.79 12.60
C ASP A 155 25.11 -5.66 11.58
N ALA A 156 24.00 -5.03 11.19
CA ALA A 156 23.97 -3.94 10.22
C ALA A 156 23.01 -2.83 10.67
N LEU A 157 23.42 -1.58 10.44
CA LEU A 157 22.62 -0.40 10.76
C LEU A 157 22.37 0.41 9.49
N PHE A 158 21.11 0.81 9.31
CA PHE A 158 20.66 1.62 8.20
C PHE A 158 19.88 2.81 8.70
N ALA A 159 19.87 3.90 7.93
CA ALA A 159 19.07 5.07 8.26
C ALA A 159 18.55 5.77 7.00
N VAL A 160 17.31 6.28 7.07
CA VAL A 160 16.63 6.87 5.91
C VAL A 160 17.01 8.35 5.74
N GLY A 161 17.88 8.63 4.78
CA GLY A 161 18.36 9.98 4.48
C GLY A 161 19.40 10.53 5.47
N PRO A 162 19.95 11.72 5.19
CA PRO A 162 21.15 12.23 5.85
C PRO A 162 20.92 12.56 7.34
N ARG A 163 19.79 13.20 7.67
CA ARG A 163 19.46 13.56 9.07
C ARG A 163 19.39 12.34 9.99
N LEU A 164 18.71 11.29 9.53
CA LEU A 164 18.60 10.06 10.30
C LEU A 164 19.91 9.28 10.29
N TRP A 165 20.70 9.37 9.22
CA TRP A 165 22.04 8.78 9.19
C TRP A 165 22.94 9.37 10.28
N GLU A 166 22.99 10.70 10.43
CA GLU A 166 23.74 11.34 11.53
C GLU A 166 23.18 10.93 12.89
N SER A 167 21.86 11.01 13.08
CA SER A 167 21.21 10.63 14.33
C SER A 167 21.47 9.17 14.74
N CYS A 168 21.46 8.23 13.78
CA CYS A 168 21.72 6.82 14.07
C CYS A 168 23.18 6.59 14.47
N ARG A 169 24.13 7.31 13.84
CA ARG A 169 25.56 7.26 14.21
C ARG A 169 25.78 7.81 15.61
N GLU A 170 25.10 8.89 16.00
CA GLU A 170 25.17 9.43 17.35
C GLU A 170 24.60 8.47 18.40
N LEU A 171 23.47 7.81 18.10
CA LEU A 171 22.84 6.85 19.00
C LEU A 171 23.68 5.58 19.19
N SER A 172 24.26 5.06 18.11
CA SER A 172 24.95 3.77 18.10
C SER A 172 26.46 3.86 18.32
N GLY A 173 27.09 4.98 17.96
CA GLY A 173 28.56 5.13 17.92
C GLY A 173 29.23 4.27 16.84
N ARG A 174 28.47 3.78 15.84
CA ARG A 174 28.90 2.79 14.85
C ARG A 174 28.74 3.31 13.42
N ASP A 175 29.29 2.56 12.48
CA ASP A 175 29.04 2.79 11.05
C ASP A 175 27.59 2.46 10.71
N VAL A 176 26.99 3.33 9.91
CA VAL A 176 25.59 3.26 9.47
C VAL A 176 25.56 3.46 7.96
N VAL A 177 24.76 2.68 7.26
CA VAL A 177 24.52 2.83 5.83
C VAL A 177 23.34 3.77 5.60
N GLN A 178 23.56 4.84 4.85
CA GLN A 178 22.49 5.75 4.45
C GLN A 178 21.65 5.12 3.34
N LEU A 179 20.34 5.08 3.53
CA LEU A 179 19.37 4.69 2.51
C LEU A 179 18.65 5.93 1.99
N ILE A 180 18.70 6.17 0.68
CA ILE A 180 17.83 7.14 0.01
C ILE A 180 16.64 6.36 -0.55
N PRO A 181 15.39 6.68 -0.18
CA PRO A 181 14.22 6.03 -0.75
C PRO A 181 14.14 6.21 -2.27
N GLY A 182 13.59 5.21 -2.96
CA GLY A 182 13.16 5.39 -4.35
C GLY A 182 11.99 6.36 -4.47
N PHE A 183 11.81 6.96 -5.64
CA PHE A 183 10.53 7.58 -5.97
C PHE A 183 9.46 6.49 -6.16
N PRO A 184 8.21 6.75 -5.78
CA PRO A 184 7.12 5.80 -6.04
C PRO A 184 6.97 5.53 -7.54
N GLU A 185 6.87 4.26 -7.91
CA GLU A 185 6.62 3.86 -9.30
C GLU A 185 5.20 4.26 -9.74
N GLY A 186 5.02 4.49 -11.04
CA GLY A 186 3.71 4.79 -11.62
C GLY A 186 3.15 6.17 -11.26
N LEU A 187 3.86 6.97 -10.47
CA LEU A 187 3.41 8.30 -10.07
C LEU A 187 3.41 9.26 -11.29
N PRO A 188 2.24 9.79 -11.69
CA PRO A 188 2.15 10.67 -12.85
C PRO A 188 2.74 12.05 -12.56
N SER A 189 3.53 12.58 -13.51
CA SER A 189 3.95 13.98 -13.48
C SER A 189 2.75 14.93 -13.43
N GLU A 190 2.94 16.08 -12.80
CA GLU A 190 1.99 17.18 -12.70
C GLU A 190 1.48 17.65 -14.07
N ARG A 191 0.16 17.85 -14.21
CA ARG A 191 -0.49 18.18 -15.49
C ARG A 191 -1.47 19.36 -15.42
N SER A 192 -1.57 20.05 -14.29
CA SER A 192 -2.55 21.12 -14.13
C SER A 192 -2.21 22.32 -15.01
N SER A 193 -3.20 23.20 -15.24
CA SER A 193 -2.97 24.44 -15.97
C SER A 193 -2.19 25.45 -15.13
N ASP A 194 -1.56 26.42 -15.80
CA ASP A 194 -0.85 27.53 -15.14
C ASP A 194 -1.79 28.71 -14.79
N SER A 195 -3.10 28.55 -15.03
CA SER A 195 -4.09 29.62 -14.92
C SER A 195 -4.61 29.83 -13.50
N LEU A 196 -4.64 28.78 -12.67
CA LEU A 196 -5.18 28.82 -11.31
C LEU A 196 -4.28 28.02 -10.38
N LEU A 197 -4.13 28.48 -9.14
CA LEU A 197 -3.43 27.73 -8.11
C LEU A 197 -4.29 26.55 -7.63
N LYS A 198 -3.72 25.36 -7.68
CA LYS A 198 -4.24 24.13 -7.09
C LYS A 198 -3.18 23.60 -6.15
N ALA A 199 -3.35 23.84 -4.87
CA ALA A 199 -2.42 23.45 -3.83
C ALA A 199 -2.86 22.17 -3.13
N ILE A 200 -1.88 21.42 -2.59
CA ILE A 200 -2.13 20.24 -1.77
C ILE A 200 -1.18 20.20 -0.56
N THR A 201 -1.74 19.84 0.59
CA THR A 201 -1.01 19.32 1.75
C THR A 201 -1.61 17.98 2.09
N PHE A 202 -0.78 16.99 2.41
CA PHE A 202 -1.27 15.64 2.62
C PHE A 202 -0.41 14.84 3.60
N GLY A 203 -1.02 13.85 4.23
CA GLY A 203 -0.39 12.97 5.20
C GLY A 203 -1.33 12.68 6.37
N ARG A 204 -0.80 12.33 7.53
CA ARG A 204 -1.61 12.23 8.75
C ARG A 204 -1.75 13.63 9.36
N LEU A 205 -2.86 14.29 9.08
CA LEU A 205 -3.17 15.65 9.54
C LEU A 205 -4.29 15.64 10.59
N ASP A 206 -4.51 14.50 11.25
CA ASP A 206 -5.37 14.42 12.42
C ASP A 206 -4.87 15.37 13.52
N PRO A 207 -5.74 15.84 14.43
CA PRO A 207 -5.36 16.83 15.44
C PRO A 207 -4.09 16.50 16.26
N SER A 208 -3.83 15.21 16.52
CA SER A 208 -2.63 14.80 17.27
C SER A 208 -1.34 14.87 16.46
N SER A 209 -1.44 14.67 15.15
CA SER A 209 -0.32 14.73 14.21
C SER A 209 -0.08 16.15 13.69
N ASP A 210 -1.13 16.96 13.59
CA ASP A 210 -1.08 18.29 12.96
C ASP A 210 -0.15 19.27 13.69
N ARG A 211 0.00 19.15 15.02
CA ARG A 211 1.01 19.91 15.81
C ARG A 211 2.41 19.84 15.21
N ILE A 212 2.73 18.73 14.56
CA ILE A 212 4.02 18.54 13.87
C ILE A 212 3.85 18.68 12.36
N LYS A 213 2.79 18.15 11.74
CA LYS A 213 2.65 18.09 10.28
C LYS A 213 2.15 19.39 9.64
N GLN A 214 1.55 20.28 10.42
CA GLN A 214 1.25 21.66 10.07
C GLN A 214 0.29 21.82 8.87
N GLY A 215 -0.75 20.98 8.81
CA GLY A 215 -1.85 21.10 7.86
C GLY A 215 -2.72 22.32 8.09
N ARG A 216 -2.97 22.70 9.36
CA ARG A 216 -3.68 23.96 9.67
C ARG A 216 -2.88 25.20 9.26
N LEU A 217 -1.55 25.17 9.41
CA LEU A 217 -0.68 26.23 8.91
C LEU A 217 -0.77 26.35 7.39
N ALA A 218 -0.77 25.23 6.67
CA ALA A 218 -0.95 25.22 5.21
C ALA A 218 -2.26 25.89 4.78
N ALA A 219 -3.36 25.63 5.51
CA ALA A 219 -4.66 26.25 5.28
C ALA A 219 -4.65 27.77 5.56
N ALA A 220 -4.14 28.19 6.71
CA ALA A 220 -4.05 29.60 7.08
C ALA A 220 -3.21 30.40 6.07
N ALA A 221 -2.04 29.85 5.70
CA ALA A 221 -1.13 30.47 4.75
C ALA A 221 -1.71 30.52 3.33
N PHE A 222 -2.47 29.50 2.93
CA PHE A 222 -3.20 29.50 1.65
C PHE A 222 -4.25 30.62 1.62
N GLY A 223 -5.08 30.73 2.66
CA GLY A 223 -6.08 31.81 2.76
C GLY A 223 -5.46 33.20 2.74
N GLU A 224 -4.39 33.40 3.52
CA GLU A 224 -3.63 34.64 3.54
C GLU A 224 -2.97 34.96 2.18
N ALA A 225 -2.45 33.97 1.47
CA ALA A 225 -1.90 34.15 0.13
C ALA A 225 -2.97 34.57 -0.89
N VAL A 226 -4.16 33.96 -0.83
CA VAL A 226 -5.30 34.37 -1.67
C VAL A 226 -5.67 35.82 -1.38
N ARG A 227 -5.77 36.21 -0.10
CA ARG A 227 -6.05 37.60 0.31
C ARG A 227 -5.05 38.59 -0.27
N ARG A 228 -3.74 38.32 -0.13
CA ARG A 228 -2.65 39.18 -0.67
C ARG A 228 -2.77 39.37 -2.17
N VAL A 229 -2.99 38.28 -2.89
CA VAL A 229 -3.13 38.28 -4.34
C VAL A 229 -4.34 39.10 -4.79
N ARG A 230 -5.48 38.95 -4.11
CA ARG A 230 -6.69 39.70 -4.43
C ARG A 230 -6.55 41.19 -4.18
N LEU A 231 -5.91 41.56 -3.07
CA LEU A 231 -5.53 42.95 -2.81
C LEU A 231 -4.60 43.53 -3.88
N GLY A 232 -3.82 42.66 -4.53
CA GLY A 232 -3.01 42.99 -5.72
C GLY A 232 -3.81 43.10 -7.04
N GLY A 233 -5.14 42.99 -7.02
CA GLY A 233 -6.02 43.20 -8.17
C GLY A 233 -6.40 41.95 -8.97
N ARG A 234 -6.06 40.75 -8.49
CA ARG A 234 -6.31 39.48 -9.22
C ARG A 234 -7.58 38.78 -8.72
N GLU A 235 -8.75 39.21 -9.20
CA GLU A 235 -10.07 38.78 -8.69
C GLU A 235 -10.40 37.30 -8.86
N ASP A 236 -9.83 36.62 -9.86
CA ASP A 236 -10.03 35.19 -10.08
C ASP A 236 -9.27 34.31 -9.08
N ALA A 237 -8.42 34.89 -8.24
CA ALA A 237 -7.67 34.20 -7.20
C ALA A 237 -8.55 33.47 -6.18
N LYS A 238 -9.79 33.91 -5.95
CA LYS A 238 -10.77 33.19 -5.12
C LYS A 238 -11.15 31.80 -5.65
N LYS A 239 -10.82 31.50 -6.92
CA LYS A 239 -11.02 30.19 -7.54
C LYS A 239 -9.84 29.24 -7.29
N ALA A 240 -8.80 29.68 -6.57
CA ALA A 240 -7.74 28.80 -6.13
C ALA A 240 -8.30 27.69 -5.25
N VAL A 241 -7.67 26.51 -5.32
CA VAL A 241 -8.11 25.31 -4.60
C VAL A 241 -7.01 24.84 -3.67
N LEU A 242 -7.39 24.41 -2.47
CA LEU A 242 -6.53 23.67 -1.55
C LEU A 242 -7.15 22.29 -1.25
N TYR A 243 -6.35 21.24 -1.39
CA TYR A 243 -6.66 19.91 -0.88
C TYR A 243 -5.86 19.66 0.42
N ALA A 244 -6.55 19.48 1.54
CA ALA A 244 -5.96 19.07 2.82
C ALA A 244 -6.31 17.61 3.09
N VAL A 245 -5.46 16.69 2.60
CA VAL A 245 -5.73 15.25 2.63
C VAL A 245 -5.21 14.63 3.92
N GLY A 246 -6.09 13.92 4.63
CA GLY A 246 -5.80 13.32 5.94
C GLY A 246 -6.07 14.23 7.14
N ALA A 247 -6.76 15.35 6.92
CA ALA A 247 -7.20 16.26 7.97
C ALA A 247 -8.63 15.97 8.46
N ALA A 248 -9.47 15.31 7.65
CA ALA A 248 -10.82 15.00 8.08
C ALA A 248 -10.84 13.85 9.10
N THR A 249 -11.32 14.15 10.30
CA THR A 249 -11.55 13.17 11.38
C THR A 249 -12.97 13.29 11.94
N PRO A 250 -13.62 12.19 12.38
CA PRO A 250 -14.92 12.26 13.03
C PRO A 250 -14.91 13.21 14.23
N GLY A 251 -15.85 14.16 14.25
CA GLY A 251 -15.97 15.13 15.36
C GLY A 251 -14.94 16.25 15.35
N LEU A 252 -14.21 16.48 14.24
CA LEU A 252 -13.30 17.61 14.10
C LEU A 252 -14.02 18.94 14.42
N PRO A 253 -13.53 19.72 15.39
CA PRO A 253 -14.10 21.03 15.69
C PRO A 253 -14.02 21.96 14.49
N LYS A 254 -15.06 22.77 14.30
CA LYS A 254 -15.14 23.71 13.17
C LYS A 254 -13.94 24.66 13.08
N ALA A 255 -13.46 25.16 14.22
CA ALA A 255 -12.27 26.04 14.28
C ALA A 255 -10.94 25.34 13.94
N GLU A 256 -10.94 24.01 13.85
CA GLU A 256 -9.77 23.20 13.50
C GLU A 256 -9.85 22.68 12.04
N ASP A 257 -10.96 22.93 11.36
CA ASP A 257 -11.16 22.54 9.96
C ASP A 257 -10.30 23.43 9.03
N PRO A 258 -9.41 22.84 8.21
CA PRO A 258 -8.66 23.57 7.19
C PRO A 258 -9.49 24.53 6.34
N ALA A 259 -10.73 24.18 6.01
CA ALA A 259 -11.58 25.05 5.21
C ALA A 259 -11.92 26.35 5.97
N GLU A 260 -12.37 26.24 7.21
CA GLU A 260 -12.75 27.39 8.03
C GLU A 260 -11.54 28.28 8.36
N ILE A 261 -10.39 27.67 8.64
CA ILE A 261 -9.13 28.39 8.89
C ILE A 261 -8.72 29.22 7.67
N ALA A 262 -8.80 28.63 6.47
CA ALA A 262 -8.44 29.33 5.25
C ALA A 262 -9.43 30.46 4.93
N GLU A 263 -10.73 30.24 5.14
CA GLU A 263 -11.77 31.26 4.93
C GLU A 263 -11.63 32.44 5.89
N GLU A 264 -11.33 32.18 7.17
CA GLU A 264 -11.04 33.21 8.16
C GLU A 264 -9.82 34.05 7.76
N ALA A 265 -8.72 33.40 7.38
CA ALA A 265 -7.50 34.07 6.94
C ALA A 265 -7.72 34.91 5.66
N ALA A 266 -8.59 34.44 4.75
CA ALA A 266 -8.91 35.16 3.52
C ALA A 266 -9.98 36.25 3.70
N ASN A 267 -10.75 36.19 4.80
CA ASN A 267 -11.98 36.96 5.01
C ASN A 267 -13.01 36.78 3.86
N GLU A 268 -13.11 35.56 3.33
CA GLU A 268 -14.04 35.18 2.27
C GLU A 268 -14.16 33.65 2.15
N ARG A 269 -15.16 33.17 1.39
CA ARG A 269 -15.29 31.73 1.12
C ARG A 269 -14.30 31.26 0.07
N LEU A 270 -13.68 30.10 0.31
CA LEU A 270 -12.65 29.50 -0.54
C LEU A 270 -12.96 28.04 -0.89
N ALA A 271 -12.39 27.56 -2.00
CA ALA A 271 -12.47 26.16 -2.38
C ALA A 271 -11.39 25.33 -1.64
N VAL A 272 -11.67 24.98 -0.38
CA VAL A 272 -10.81 24.12 0.42
C VAL A 272 -11.50 22.78 0.69
N TYR A 273 -10.82 21.69 0.36
CA TYR A 273 -11.30 20.33 0.55
C TYR A 273 -10.56 19.67 1.70
N THR A 274 -11.24 19.54 2.84
CA THR A 274 -10.78 18.77 4.00
C THR A 274 -11.16 17.31 3.80
N LEU A 275 -10.17 16.46 3.52
CA LEU A 275 -10.37 15.06 3.12
C LEU A 275 -9.79 14.10 4.17
N SER A 276 -10.38 12.90 4.27
CA SER A 276 -9.87 11.83 5.13
C SER A 276 -8.51 11.34 4.65
N TYR A 277 -7.84 10.55 5.50
CA TYR A 277 -6.60 9.89 5.09
C TYR A 277 -6.89 8.93 3.94
N GLU A 278 -6.04 8.98 2.90
CA GLU A 278 -6.18 8.14 1.71
C GLU A 278 -5.17 6.99 1.80
N GLU A 279 -5.68 5.77 1.92
CA GLU A 279 -4.85 4.55 1.97
C GLU A 279 -4.50 4.06 0.56
N ASP A 280 -5.26 4.47 -0.46
CA ASP A 280 -5.05 4.15 -1.87
C ASP A 280 -4.03 5.12 -2.49
N ALA A 281 -2.80 4.62 -2.67
CA ALA A 281 -1.68 5.39 -3.22
C ALA A 281 -2.03 6.01 -4.57
N ASP A 282 -2.70 5.28 -5.46
CA ASP A 282 -3.01 5.74 -6.81
C ASP A 282 -4.00 6.90 -6.79
N LYS A 283 -5.00 6.87 -5.90
CA LYS A 283 -5.92 8.01 -5.72
C LYS A 283 -5.19 9.24 -5.21
N LEU A 284 -4.31 9.09 -4.22
CA LEU A 284 -3.52 10.19 -3.68
C LEU A 284 -2.58 10.77 -4.76
N PHE A 285 -1.88 9.91 -5.50
CA PHE A 285 -0.93 10.30 -6.55
C PHE A 285 -1.60 10.97 -7.74
N ARG A 286 -2.77 10.47 -8.17
CA ARG A 286 -3.58 11.17 -9.18
C ARG A 286 -3.94 12.58 -8.71
N ARG A 287 -4.42 12.74 -7.48
CA ARG A 287 -4.73 14.06 -6.92
C ARG A 287 -3.50 14.96 -6.84
N LEU A 288 -2.36 14.43 -6.40
CA LEU A 288 -1.10 15.16 -6.35
C LEU A 288 -0.70 15.67 -7.74
N SER A 289 -0.82 14.85 -8.78
CA SER A 289 -0.52 15.24 -10.16
C SER A 289 -1.48 16.29 -10.76
N GLU A 290 -2.63 16.49 -10.14
CA GLU A 290 -3.61 17.52 -10.52
C GLU A 290 -3.34 18.87 -9.81
N CYS A 291 -2.34 18.92 -8.92
CA CYS A 291 -1.98 20.10 -8.14
C CYS A 291 -0.65 20.70 -8.61
N ASN A 292 -0.59 22.02 -8.76
CA ASN A 292 0.62 22.76 -9.16
C ASN A 292 1.37 23.39 -7.97
N LEU A 293 1.05 22.99 -6.75
CA LEU A 293 1.82 23.33 -5.55
C LEU A 293 1.58 22.28 -4.47
N ALA A 294 2.65 21.69 -3.95
CA ALA A 294 2.63 20.87 -2.75
C ALA A 294 3.27 21.61 -1.57
N MET A 295 2.78 21.36 -0.37
CA MET A 295 3.31 21.92 0.87
C MET A 295 3.63 20.79 1.86
N MET A 296 4.89 20.70 2.27
CA MET A 296 5.34 19.85 3.38
C MET A 296 5.95 20.74 4.45
N LEU A 297 5.14 21.10 5.45
CA LEU A 297 5.45 22.16 6.42
C LEU A 297 5.78 21.62 7.80
N SER A 298 6.21 20.35 7.89
CA SER A 298 6.44 19.71 9.18
C SER A 298 7.39 20.54 10.07
N LEU A 299 7.03 20.72 11.34
CA LEU A 299 7.88 21.33 12.37
C LEU A 299 9.15 20.49 12.60
N HIS A 300 9.03 19.17 12.46
CA HIS A 300 10.16 18.25 12.47
C HIS A 300 9.83 16.97 11.70
N GLU A 301 10.74 16.53 10.83
CA GLU A 301 10.58 15.31 10.05
C GLU A 301 11.90 14.54 9.92
N GLY A 302 11.84 13.21 10.10
CA GLY A 302 13.01 12.34 9.91
C GLY A 302 13.55 12.41 8.48
N PHE A 303 12.71 12.10 7.50
CA PHE A 303 13.00 12.26 6.07
C PHE A 303 12.02 13.24 5.42
N GLY A 304 10.78 12.81 5.18
CA GLY A 304 9.74 13.63 4.53
C GLY A 304 9.24 13.04 3.23
N LEU A 305 8.65 11.85 3.29
CA LEU A 305 8.14 11.14 2.11
C LEU A 305 7.07 11.94 1.34
N VAL A 306 6.26 12.75 2.03
CA VAL A 306 5.28 13.65 1.39
C VAL A 306 5.95 14.63 0.42
N GLY A 307 7.05 15.26 0.85
CA GLY A 307 7.84 16.12 -0.03
C GLY A 307 8.55 15.33 -1.13
N TRP A 308 9.01 14.11 -0.83
CA TRP A 308 9.63 13.21 -1.80
C TRP A 308 8.66 12.81 -2.92
N GLU A 309 7.42 12.53 -2.58
CA GLU A 309 6.33 12.22 -3.50
C GLU A 309 5.96 13.43 -4.37
N ALA A 310 5.95 14.65 -3.79
CA ALA A 310 5.76 15.87 -4.56
C ALA A 310 6.87 16.09 -5.61
N ILE A 311 8.12 15.80 -5.25
CA ILE A 311 9.25 15.87 -6.18
C ILE A 311 9.10 14.81 -7.28
N ALA A 312 8.72 13.58 -6.92
CA ALA A 312 8.44 12.52 -7.91
C ALA A 312 7.35 12.94 -8.91
N ALA A 313 6.34 13.66 -8.41
CA ALA A 313 5.23 14.21 -9.20
C ALA A 313 5.63 15.42 -10.04
N GLU A 314 6.86 15.94 -9.91
CA GLU A 314 7.29 17.20 -10.54
C GLU A 314 6.38 18.37 -10.14
N ALA A 315 5.78 18.31 -8.94
CA ALA A 315 4.98 19.37 -8.38
C ALA A 315 5.89 20.40 -7.68
N PRO A 316 5.72 21.71 -7.92
CA PRO A 316 6.39 22.75 -7.14
C PRO A 316 6.20 22.52 -5.64
N LEU A 317 7.26 22.64 -4.85
CA LEU A 317 7.26 22.26 -3.45
C LEU A 317 7.68 23.43 -2.55
N ILE A 318 6.82 23.74 -1.56
CA ILE A 318 7.20 24.49 -0.37
C ILE A 318 7.57 23.50 0.73
N LEU A 319 8.81 23.59 1.21
CA LEU A 319 9.42 22.59 2.08
C LEU A 319 9.93 23.21 3.38
N SER A 320 9.58 22.60 4.51
CA SER A 320 10.18 22.96 5.80
C SER A 320 11.68 22.62 5.84
N ARG A 321 12.49 23.57 6.31
CA ARG A 321 13.92 23.38 6.60
C ARG A 321 14.17 22.31 7.67
N GLU A 322 13.18 22.01 8.50
CA GLU A 322 13.28 21.02 9.57
C GLU A 322 12.92 19.61 9.09
N SER A 323 13.55 19.16 8.01
CA SER A 323 13.33 17.84 7.42
C SER A 323 14.60 17.22 6.85
N GLY A 324 14.74 15.90 6.96
CA GLY A 324 15.86 15.19 6.32
C GLY A 324 15.84 15.25 4.79
N LEU A 325 14.69 15.50 4.17
CA LEU A 325 14.57 15.77 2.74
C LEU A 325 15.23 17.11 2.38
N TYR A 326 14.99 18.16 3.16
CA TYR A 326 15.67 19.43 2.95
C TYR A 326 17.19 19.25 3.06
N ASP A 327 17.67 18.51 4.07
CA ASP A 327 19.10 18.22 4.23
C ASP A 327 19.67 17.46 3.02
N LEU A 328 18.91 16.50 2.46
CA LEU A 328 19.30 15.79 1.25
C LEU A 328 19.42 16.74 0.06
N ILE A 329 18.45 17.63 -0.14
CA ILE A 329 18.47 18.63 -1.22
C ILE A 329 19.62 19.62 -1.04
N GLN A 330 19.89 20.07 0.20
CA GLN A 330 21.01 20.95 0.50
C GLN A 330 22.36 20.31 0.19
N SER A 331 22.48 18.99 0.30
CA SER A 331 23.70 18.26 -0.07
C SER A 331 24.01 18.31 -1.58
N VAL A 332 23.06 18.78 -2.40
CA VAL A 332 23.18 18.92 -3.86
C VAL A 332 23.00 20.38 -4.26
N GLY A 333 24.12 21.10 -4.42
CA GLY A 333 24.14 22.56 -4.65
C GLY A 333 23.11 23.08 -5.68
N PRO A 334 23.03 22.51 -6.91
CA PRO A 334 22.04 22.93 -7.91
C PRO A 334 20.58 22.69 -7.50
N ALA A 335 20.29 21.64 -6.74
CA ALA A 335 18.93 21.27 -6.34
C ALA A 335 18.29 22.29 -5.37
N LYS A 336 19.12 22.98 -4.58
CA LYS A 336 18.65 24.01 -3.63
C LYS A 336 17.85 25.12 -4.30
N GLY A 337 18.24 25.53 -5.51
CA GLY A 337 17.58 26.60 -6.25
C GLY A 337 16.17 26.22 -6.75
N CYS A 338 15.82 24.94 -6.68
CA CYS A 338 14.61 24.40 -7.26
C CYS A 338 13.45 24.23 -6.25
N VAL A 339 13.68 24.49 -4.96
CA VAL A 339 12.66 24.40 -3.90
C VAL A 339 12.41 25.75 -3.23
N HIS A 340 11.19 25.90 -2.69
CA HIS A 340 10.84 27.03 -1.83
C HIS A 340 10.94 26.60 -0.37
N ASP A 341 12.07 26.83 0.27
CA ASP A 341 12.26 26.45 1.66
C ASP A 341 11.72 27.50 2.65
N VAL A 342 11.16 27.04 3.76
CA VAL A 342 10.63 27.87 4.84
C VAL A 342 11.09 27.34 6.21
N LEU A 343 11.37 28.25 7.14
CA LEU A 343 11.61 27.87 8.53
C LEU A 343 10.28 27.93 9.28
N ILE A 344 9.82 26.79 9.79
CA ILE A 344 8.61 26.71 10.62
C ILE A 344 9.04 26.72 12.08
N ARG A 345 8.56 27.70 12.84
CA ARG A 345 8.91 27.88 14.26
C ARG A 345 7.95 27.14 15.18
N GLY A 346 6.69 27.02 14.78
CA GLY A 346 5.65 26.36 15.57
C GLY A 346 5.28 27.13 16.85
N ASP A 347 4.19 26.73 17.48
CA ASP A 347 3.75 27.27 18.76
C ASP A 347 3.18 26.17 19.67
N ASN A 348 3.16 26.41 20.98
CA ASN A 348 2.51 25.53 21.95
C ASN A 348 1.04 25.91 22.19
N GLY A 349 0.55 26.97 21.53
CA GLY A 349 -0.85 27.38 21.55
C GLY A 349 -1.78 26.46 20.76
N ALA A 350 -3.08 26.76 20.80
CA ALA A 350 -4.14 25.92 20.23
C ALA A 350 -4.01 25.66 18.71
N THR A 351 -3.39 26.58 17.97
CA THR A 351 -3.17 26.46 16.52
C THR A 351 -1.89 25.72 16.15
N ALA A 352 -0.95 25.59 17.08
CA ALA A 352 0.38 25.00 16.90
C ALA A 352 1.33 25.70 15.89
N TYR A 353 1.00 26.89 15.38
CA TYR A 353 1.85 27.72 14.50
C TYR A 353 1.76 29.21 14.84
N ARG A 354 2.77 29.98 14.42
CA ARG A 354 2.86 31.44 14.66
C ARG A 354 2.36 32.27 13.47
N PRO A 355 1.97 33.53 13.69
CA PRO A 355 1.70 34.47 12.59
C PRO A 355 2.89 34.61 11.60
N ASP A 356 4.13 34.59 12.10
CA ASP A 356 5.33 34.65 11.25
C ASP A 356 5.46 33.41 10.35
N ASP A 357 5.01 32.23 10.81
CA ASP A 357 4.99 31.01 10.01
C ASP A 357 3.97 31.16 8.87
N VAL A 358 2.78 31.70 9.18
CA VAL A 358 1.74 32.00 8.18
C VAL A 358 2.27 32.98 7.13
N ASP A 359 2.92 34.07 7.55
CA ASP A 359 3.49 35.07 6.65
C ASP A 359 4.58 34.49 5.73
N ALA A 360 5.49 33.68 6.28
CA ALA A 360 6.57 33.05 5.52
C ALA A 360 6.02 32.08 4.46
N VAL A 361 5.09 31.22 4.84
CA VAL A 361 4.47 30.25 3.92
C VAL A 361 3.60 30.97 2.88
N ALA A 362 2.78 31.94 3.29
CA ALA A 362 1.94 32.71 2.36
C ALA A 362 2.78 33.45 1.33
N SER A 363 3.91 34.04 1.75
CA SER A 363 4.86 34.68 0.84
C SER A 363 5.47 33.69 -0.16
N ALA A 364 5.79 32.47 0.27
CA ALA A 364 6.27 31.42 -0.62
C ALA A 364 5.19 30.97 -1.61
N VAL A 365 3.93 30.82 -1.17
CA VAL A 365 2.77 30.51 -2.03
C VAL A 365 2.58 31.61 -3.08
N VAL A 366 2.60 32.88 -2.68
CA VAL A 366 2.48 34.02 -3.61
C VAL A 366 3.62 34.02 -4.63
N LYS A 367 4.86 33.73 -4.20
CA LYS A 367 6.02 33.66 -5.08
C LYS A 367 5.86 32.56 -6.13
N VAL A 368 5.47 31.34 -5.74
CA VAL A 368 5.17 30.24 -6.67
C VAL A 368 4.04 30.63 -7.62
N TRP A 369 2.95 31.17 -7.09
CA TRP A 369 1.76 31.53 -7.86
C TRP A 369 1.98 32.71 -8.82
N SER A 370 2.99 33.55 -8.58
CA SER A 370 3.35 34.63 -9.50
C SER A 370 3.96 34.12 -10.81
N ASN A 371 4.56 32.91 -10.81
CA ASN A 371 5.15 32.29 -11.99
C ASN A 371 5.13 30.75 -11.88
N LEU A 372 3.92 30.17 -12.02
CA LEU A 372 3.71 28.73 -11.93
C LEU A 372 4.54 27.95 -12.96
N ARG A 373 4.68 28.49 -14.17
CA ARG A 373 5.46 27.84 -15.24
C ARG A 373 6.92 27.64 -14.82
N ALA A 374 7.58 28.70 -14.36
CA ALA A 374 8.96 28.60 -13.89
C ALA A 374 9.08 27.69 -12.66
N ALA A 375 8.11 27.72 -11.74
CA ALA A 375 8.10 26.84 -10.59
C ALA A 375 8.00 25.35 -10.98
N LYS A 376 7.20 25.02 -12.02
CA LYS A 376 7.10 23.66 -12.57
C LYS A 376 8.39 23.24 -13.29
N ASP A 377 9.01 24.14 -14.04
CA ASP A 377 10.30 23.87 -14.68
C ASP A 377 11.37 23.56 -13.62
N HIS A 378 11.42 24.33 -12.52
CA HIS A 378 12.29 24.03 -11.38
C HIS A 378 11.98 22.68 -10.73
N ALA A 379 10.70 22.30 -10.58
CA ALA A 379 10.33 21.00 -10.01
C ALA A 379 10.81 19.82 -10.88
N ARG A 380 10.75 19.94 -12.21
CA ARG A 380 11.32 18.95 -13.14
C ARG A 380 12.84 18.89 -13.04
N ASP A 381 13.50 20.04 -12.97
CA ASP A 381 14.94 20.13 -12.78
C ASP A 381 15.38 19.47 -11.48
N LEU A 382 14.66 19.71 -10.38
CA LEU A 382 14.93 19.10 -9.08
C LEU A 382 14.92 17.58 -9.15
N LYS A 383 13.84 16.99 -9.70
CA LYS A 383 13.73 15.54 -9.86
C LYS A 383 14.87 14.98 -10.70
N ARG A 384 15.18 15.62 -11.84
CA ARG A 384 16.29 15.22 -12.72
C ARG A 384 17.63 15.25 -11.97
N ILE A 385 17.95 16.34 -11.29
CA ILE A 385 19.21 16.51 -10.53
C ILE A 385 19.34 15.43 -9.45
N LEU A 386 18.26 15.11 -8.74
CA LEU A 386 18.27 14.08 -7.70
C LEU A 386 18.45 12.67 -8.29
N ILE A 387 17.79 12.35 -9.41
CA ILE A 387 18.00 11.09 -10.13
C ILE A 387 19.45 10.98 -10.60
N GLU A 388 20.00 12.02 -11.23
CA GLU A 388 21.40 12.03 -11.68
C GLU A 388 22.38 11.81 -10.53
N LYS A 389 22.06 12.32 -9.34
CA LYS A 389 22.92 12.22 -8.17
C LYS A 389 22.79 10.90 -7.40
N PHE A 390 21.57 10.38 -7.25
CA PHE A 390 21.26 9.29 -6.31
C PHE A 390 20.56 8.09 -6.95
N GLY A 391 20.24 8.13 -8.25
CA GLY A 391 19.43 7.12 -8.95
C GLY A 391 17.94 7.20 -8.63
N CYS A 392 17.60 7.37 -7.35
CA CYS A 392 16.24 7.57 -6.82
C CYS A 392 15.23 6.49 -7.27
N ARG A 393 15.67 5.27 -7.59
CA ARG A 393 14.79 4.11 -7.76
C ARG A 393 14.88 3.20 -6.56
N TRP A 394 13.83 2.44 -6.30
CA TRP A 394 13.84 1.51 -5.18
C TRP A 394 14.86 0.38 -5.38
N GLU A 395 15.22 0.03 -6.62
CA GLU A 395 16.33 -0.87 -6.92
C GLU A 395 17.69 -0.33 -6.48
N ASP A 396 17.89 0.99 -6.53
CA ASP A 396 19.13 1.63 -6.07
C ASP A 396 19.19 1.56 -4.53
N THR A 397 18.07 1.81 -3.86
CA THR A 397 17.92 1.64 -2.40
C THR A 397 18.15 0.19 -1.98
N ALA A 398 17.51 -0.77 -2.66
CA ALA A 398 17.65 -2.20 -2.40
C ALA A 398 19.08 -2.69 -2.66
N THR A 399 19.75 -2.18 -3.69
CA THR A 399 21.16 -2.50 -3.96
C THR A 399 22.06 -1.99 -2.84
N THR A 400 21.84 -0.75 -2.38
CA THR A 400 22.57 -0.18 -1.24
C THR A 400 22.32 -0.97 0.04
N PHE A 401 21.07 -1.39 0.26
CA PHE A 401 20.68 -2.20 1.40
C PHE A 401 21.39 -3.57 1.39
N LEU A 402 21.30 -4.31 0.28
CA LEU A 402 21.94 -5.62 0.12
C LEU A 402 23.47 -5.54 0.26
N ALA A 403 24.09 -4.52 -0.32
CA ALA A 403 25.53 -4.26 -0.13
C ALA A 403 25.87 -4.01 1.34
N GLY A 404 25.04 -3.25 2.06
CA GLY A 404 25.18 -3.03 3.50
C GLY A 404 25.00 -4.30 4.35
N LEU A 405 24.27 -5.29 3.84
CA LEU A 405 24.19 -6.63 4.42
C LEU A 405 25.38 -7.54 4.03
N GLY A 406 26.23 -7.12 3.09
CA GLY A 406 27.27 -7.97 2.50
C GLY A 406 26.70 -9.08 1.61
N VAL A 407 25.54 -8.85 0.98
CA VAL A 407 24.92 -9.76 0.03
C VAL A 407 25.28 -9.32 -1.38
N ASP A 408 26.06 -10.14 -2.09
CA ASP A 408 26.45 -9.86 -3.47
C ASP A 408 25.27 -10.06 -4.43
N VAL A 409 24.89 -9.00 -5.12
CA VAL A 409 23.92 -9.01 -6.21
C VAL A 409 24.52 -8.33 -7.45
N PRO A 410 24.23 -8.83 -8.67
CA PRO A 410 24.72 -8.21 -9.90
C PRO A 410 24.33 -6.73 -9.97
N PRO A 411 25.18 -5.83 -10.50
CA PRO A 411 24.87 -4.41 -10.57
C PRO A 411 23.52 -4.13 -11.28
N PRO A 412 22.80 -3.06 -10.91
CA PRO A 412 21.55 -2.70 -11.58
C PRO A 412 21.79 -2.51 -13.07
N GLY A 413 21.06 -3.24 -13.92
CA GLY A 413 21.22 -3.17 -15.38
C GLY A 413 22.37 -4.01 -15.99
N GLY A 414 23.12 -4.78 -15.19
CA GLY A 414 24.24 -5.62 -15.65
C GLY A 414 23.87 -7.01 -16.17
N GLY A 415 22.61 -7.25 -16.52
CA GLY A 415 22.21 -8.45 -17.23
C GLY A 415 22.53 -8.32 -18.71
N GLU A 416 23.74 -8.67 -19.12
CA GLU A 416 23.99 -9.14 -20.49
C GLU A 416 23.22 -10.45 -20.68
N GLY A 417 21.92 -10.35 -20.90
CA GLY A 417 21.16 -11.32 -21.65
C GLY A 417 21.33 -10.95 -23.11
N GLU A 418 22.10 -11.77 -23.83
CA GLU A 418 22.31 -11.69 -25.28
C GLU A 418 21.14 -11.06 -26.03
N THR A 419 21.44 -10.00 -26.78
CA THR A 419 20.63 -9.52 -27.89
C THR A 419 20.71 -10.53 -29.03
N GLN A 420 20.18 -11.73 -28.81
CA GLN A 420 19.65 -12.52 -29.92
C GLN A 420 18.24 -12.01 -30.17
N GLY A 421 17.90 -11.73 -31.42
CA GLY A 421 16.59 -11.24 -31.85
C GLY A 421 15.45 -12.12 -31.33
N GLY A 422 14.96 -11.76 -30.15
CA GLY A 422 13.90 -12.46 -29.45
C GLY A 422 12.60 -11.70 -29.65
N ILE A 423 11.63 -12.39 -30.22
CA ILE A 423 10.22 -12.00 -30.30
C ILE A 423 9.77 -11.46 -28.92
N PRO A 424 8.97 -10.39 -28.84
CA PRO A 424 8.52 -9.82 -27.57
C PRO A 424 8.02 -10.92 -26.63
N ARG A 425 8.56 -10.99 -25.40
CA ARG A 425 8.04 -11.90 -24.37
C ARG A 425 6.58 -11.53 -24.09
N ARG A 426 5.66 -12.43 -24.42
CA ARG A 426 4.25 -12.30 -24.08
C ARG A 426 4.10 -12.34 -22.56
N VAL A 427 3.39 -11.36 -22.01
CA VAL A 427 3.15 -11.22 -20.56
C VAL A 427 1.73 -11.68 -20.24
N PHE A 428 1.55 -12.26 -19.05
CA PHE A 428 0.23 -12.53 -18.48
C PHE A 428 -0.32 -11.25 -17.86
N THR A 429 -1.52 -10.86 -18.28
CA THR A 429 -2.23 -9.70 -17.73
C THR A 429 -3.56 -10.20 -17.19
N ARG A 430 -3.87 -9.90 -15.94
CA ARG A 430 -5.08 -10.40 -15.27
C ARG A 430 -5.96 -9.23 -14.84
N ASN A 431 -7.27 -9.34 -15.05
CA ASN A 431 -8.21 -8.36 -14.52
C ASN A 431 -8.48 -8.57 -13.02
N GLU A 432 -8.91 -7.52 -12.34
CA GLU A 432 -9.50 -7.66 -11.02
C GLU A 432 -10.76 -8.56 -11.13
N PRO A 433 -10.92 -9.57 -10.25
CA PRO A 433 -12.11 -10.42 -10.26
C PRO A 433 -13.38 -9.59 -10.06
N ILE A 434 -14.34 -9.72 -10.97
CA ILE A 434 -15.66 -9.14 -10.78
C ILE A 434 -16.45 -10.11 -9.93
N ASN A 435 -16.61 -9.78 -8.65
CA ASN A 435 -17.29 -10.63 -7.67
C ASN A 435 -18.55 -9.96 -7.17
N SER A 436 -19.70 -10.51 -7.55
CA SER A 436 -21.01 -10.00 -7.16
C SER A 436 -21.37 -10.38 -5.72
N VAL A 437 -20.70 -11.40 -5.16
CA VAL A 437 -21.00 -11.97 -3.83
C VAL A 437 -19.70 -12.34 -3.08
N PRO A 438 -18.78 -11.39 -2.84
CA PRO A 438 -17.38 -11.67 -2.52
C PRO A 438 -17.14 -12.44 -1.23
N ARG A 439 -18.10 -12.46 -0.32
CA ARG A 439 -17.98 -13.15 0.97
C ARG A 439 -18.50 -14.60 0.94
N CYS A 440 -19.07 -15.04 -0.18
CA CYS A 440 -19.58 -16.41 -0.36
C CYS A 440 -18.76 -17.26 -1.32
N ALA A 441 -18.13 -16.64 -2.32
CA ALA A 441 -17.22 -17.34 -3.23
C ALA A 441 -16.14 -16.37 -3.71
N GLU A 442 -14.87 -16.76 -3.60
CA GLU A 442 -13.72 -16.02 -4.10
C GLU A 442 -13.01 -16.87 -5.15
N LEU A 443 -12.76 -16.28 -6.32
CA LEU A 443 -12.03 -16.91 -7.41
C LEU A 443 -10.85 -16.04 -7.81
N THR A 444 -9.66 -16.62 -7.74
CA THR A 444 -8.44 -16.05 -8.29
C THR A 444 -7.80 -17.07 -9.24
N VAL A 445 -6.92 -16.61 -10.13
CA VAL A 445 -6.22 -17.49 -11.07
C VAL A 445 -4.74 -17.14 -11.15
N ASP A 446 -3.91 -18.17 -11.19
CA ASP A 446 -2.46 -18.09 -11.32
C ASP A 446 -1.94 -19.18 -12.28
N THR A 447 -0.63 -19.17 -12.54
CA THR A 447 0.09 -20.16 -13.34
C THR A 447 1.25 -20.78 -12.54
N THR A 448 1.69 -21.99 -12.89
CA THR A 448 2.81 -22.65 -12.18
C THR A 448 4.16 -22.00 -12.50
N GLN A 449 5.13 -22.09 -11.57
CA GLN A 449 6.49 -21.61 -11.81
C GLN A 449 7.13 -22.33 -13.02
N GLY A 450 7.66 -21.56 -13.96
CA GLY A 450 8.20 -22.09 -15.23
C GLY A 450 7.21 -22.10 -16.39
N SER A 451 5.97 -21.66 -16.16
CA SER A 451 4.96 -21.42 -17.19
C SER A 451 5.42 -20.40 -18.24
N SER A 452 5.03 -20.63 -19.48
CA SER A 452 5.28 -19.76 -20.62
C SER A 452 3.96 -19.27 -21.21
N ALA A 453 3.99 -18.18 -21.97
CA ALA A 453 2.80 -17.68 -22.64
C ALA A 453 2.28 -18.62 -23.76
N GLU A 454 3.10 -19.57 -24.19
CA GLU A 454 2.78 -20.58 -25.19
C GLU A 454 2.16 -21.83 -24.56
N ALA A 455 2.58 -22.19 -23.35
CA ALA A 455 2.05 -23.31 -22.58
C ALA A 455 2.24 -23.10 -21.08
N PHE A 456 1.16 -23.26 -20.32
CA PHE A 456 1.12 -23.08 -18.86
C PHE A 456 0.03 -23.92 -18.20
N ASP A 457 0.20 -24.18 -16.91
CA ASP A 457 -0.85 -24.80 -16.10
C ASP A 457 -1.76 -23.72 -15.51
N LEU A 458 -3.07 -23.88 -15.66
CA LEU A 458 -4.06 -22.98 -15.08
C LEU A 458 -4.36 -23.41 -13.65
N VAL A 459 -4.00 -22.58 -12.67
CA VAL A 459 -4.18 -22.86 -11.25
C VAL A 459 -5.14 -21.85 -10.62
N PRO A 460 -6.46 -22.09 -10.69
CA PRO A 460 -7.42 -21.27 -9.98
C PRO A 460 -7.45 -21.60 -8.50
N GLU A 461 -7.45 -20.57 -7.66
CA GLU A 461 -7.80 -20.71 -6.25
C GLU A 461 -9.26 -20.32 -6.06
N LEU A 462 -10.05 -21.30 -5.63
CA LEU A 462 -11.48 -21.15 -5.41
C LEU A 462 -11.80 -21.41 -3.94
N ARG A 463 -12.33 -20.40 -3.26
CA ARG A 463 -12.72 -20.48 -1.85
C ARG A 463 -14.20 -20.17 -1.68
N PHE A 464 -14.87 -20.93 -0.83
CA PHE A 464 -16.25 -20.69 -0.45
C PHE A 464 -16.37 -20.30 1.02
N GLY A 465 -17.41 -19.53 1.31
CA GLY A 465 -17.69 -19.02 2.64
C GLY A 465 -19.19 -18.87 2.90
N ARG A 466 -19.52 -18.51 4.14
CA ARG A 466 -20.85 -18.03 4.50
C ARG A 466 -20.78 -16.53 4.68
N TRP A 467 -21.80 -15.85 4.16
CA TRP A 467 -21.98 -14.44 4.44
C TRP A 467 -23.26 -14.21 5.21
N GLY A 468 -23.18 -13.41 6.26
CA GLY A 468 -24.35 -13.07 7.07
C GLY A 468 -24.42 -11.59 7.37
N PHE A 469 -25.63 -11.10 7.52
CA PHE A 469 -25.94 -9.74 7.87
C PHE A 469 -27.17 -9.72 8.78
N ASP A 470 -27.22 -8.72 9.65
CA ASP A 470 -28.33 -8.53 10.57
C ASP A 470 -29.29 -7.48 10.01
N VAL A 471 -30.59 -7.75 10.10
CA VAL A 471 -31.67 -6.80 9.81
C VAL A 471 -32.62 -6.81 11.00
N ASP A 472 -32.62 -5.71 11.76
CA ASP A 472 -33.33 -5.61 13.03
C ASP A 472 -32.98 -6.79 13.97
N ASP A 473 -34.00 -7.55 14.41
CA ASP A 473 -33.87 -8.72 15.28
C ASP A 473 -33.62 -10.03 14.49
N LEU A 474 -33.27 -9.96 13.20
CA LEU A 474 -33.11 -11.13 12.34
C LEU A 474 -31.71 -11.21 11.73
N ARG A 475 -30.95 -12.24 12.09
CA ARG A 475 -29.70 -12.59 11.41
C ARG A 475 -29.99 -13.47 10.21
N VAL A 476 -29.57 -13.02 9.03
CA VAL A 476 -29.64 -13.79 7.79
C VAL A 476 -28.24 -14.24 7.44
N THR A 477 -28.04 -15.53 7.24
CA THR A 477 -26.80 -16.09 6.71
C THR A 477 -27.10 -16.82 5.42
N TYR A 478 -26.22 -16.77 4.43
CA TYR A 478 -26.34 -17.57 3.23
C TYR A 478 -25.01 -18.12 2.76
N GLY A 479 -25.09 -19.22 2.01
CA GLY A 479 -23.98 -19.93 1.41
C GLY A 479 -24.44 -20.73 0.19
N LEU A 480 -23.52 -21.46 -0.42
CA LEU A 480 -23.76 -22.20 -1.66
C LEU A 480 -23.71 -23.69 -1.42
N ARG A 481 -24.66 -24.46 -1.95
CA ARG A 481 -24.63 -25.93 -1.92
C ARG A 481 -23.75 -26.50 -3.02
N GLU A 482 -23.85 -25.91 -4.21
CA GLU A 482 -23.12 -26.31 -5.41
C GLU A 482 -22.74 -25.06 -6.20
N ALA A 483 -21.61 -25.12 -6.91
CA ALA A 483 -21.20 -24.10 -7.87
C ALA A 483 -20.63 -24.74 -9.13
N SER A 484 -20.68 -24.01 -10.24
CA SER A 484 -20.12 -24.40 -11.52
C SER A 484 -19.03 -23.42 -11.94
N LEU A 485 -17.86 -23.94 -12.28
CA LEU A 485 -16.76 -23.17 -12.87
C LEU A 485 -16.69 -23.49 -14.36
N THR A 486 -16.82 -22.48 -15.22
CA THR A 486 -16.77 -22.65 -16.69
C THR A 486 -15.59 -21.87 -17.25
N LEU A 487 -14.86 -22.50 -18.16
CA LEU A 487 -13.69 -21.93 -18.82
C LEU A 487 -13.99 -21.62 -20.29
N SER A 488 -13.95 -20.34 -20.65
CA SER A 488 -14.05 -19.87 -22.03
C SER A 488 -12.67 -19.53 -22.56
N LEU A 489 -12.35 -20.00 -23.76
CA LEU A 489 -11.01 -19.92 -24.34
C LEU A 489 -11.07 -19.23 -25.72
N ALA A 490 -10.17 -18.29 -25.96
CA ALA A 490 -9.98 -17.66 -27.26
C ALA A 490 -8.47 -17.58 -27.56
N GLY A 491 -8.04 -18.04 -28.73
CA GLY A 491 -6.61 -18.07 -29.10
C GLY A 491 -5.77 -19.13 -28.38
N CYS A 492 -6.41 -20.01 -27.60
CA CYS A 492 -5.79 -21.10 -26.84
C CYS A 492 -6.77 -22.27 -26.65
N ALA A 493 -6.24 -23.43 -26.26
CA ALA A 493 -7.00 -24.64 -25.98
C ALA A 493 -6.46 -25.38 -24.76
N ILE A 494 -7.31 -26.20 -24.14
CA ILE A 494 -6.86 -27.15 -23.10
C ILE A 494 -5.97 -28.21 -23.76
N ALA A 495 -4.81 -28.47 -23.15
CA ALA A 495 -3.91 -29.53 -23.53
C ALA A 495 -3.88 -30.60 -22.42
N GLY A 496 -4.16 -31.86 -22.79
CA GLY A 496 -4.10 -32.98 -21.85
C GLY A 496 -5.34 -33.13 -20.96
N ALA A 497 -5.15 -33.78 -19.81
CA ALA A 497 -6.23 -34.11 -18.89
C ALA A 497 -6.66 -32.91 -18.03
N ARG A 498 -7.93 -32.88 -17.63
CA ARG A 498 -8.50 -31.91 -16.70
C ARG A 498 -8.60 -32.50 -15.30
N LEU A 499 -8.45 -31.66 -14.30
CA LEU A 499 -8.76 -32.02 -12.92
C LEU A 499 -10.21 -32.50 -12.83
N GLY A 500 -10.44 -33.70 -12.32
CA GLY A 500 -11.79 -34.28 -12.19
C GLY A 500 -12.30 -35.04 -13.43
N ASP A 501 -11.49 -35.27 -14.47
CA ASP A 501 -11.86 -36.15 -15.61
C ASP A 501 -11.91 -37.64 -15.20
N SER A 502 -11.14 -38.04 -14.19
CA SER A 502 -11.14 -39.39 -13.63
C SER A 502 -11.92 -39.42 -12.32
N ALA A 503 -12.84 -40.38 -12.18
CA ALA A 503 -13.61 -40.62 -10.96
C ALA A 503 -12.75 -40.89 -9.71
N ALA A 504 -11.45 -41.16 -9.88
CA ALA A 504 -10.50 -41.39 -8.80
C ALA A 504 -9.76 -40.12 -8.30
N SER A 505 -9.94 -38.95 -8.96
CA SER A 505 -9.01 -37.81 -8.80
C SER A 505 -9.43 -36.72 -7.80
N SER A 506 -10.71 -36.58 -7.43
CA SER A 506 -11.14 -35.66 -6.36
C SER A 506 -12.59 -35.90 -5.97
N SER A 507 -12.92 -35.94 -4.68
CA SER A 507 -14.31 -36.06 -4.20
C SER A 507 -15.09 -34.75 -4.26
N SER A 508 -14.42 -33.63 -4.53
CA SER A 508 -14.97 -32.28 -4.38
C SER A 508 -15.22 -31.55 -5.70
N VAL A 509 -14.67 -32.08 -6.81
CA VAL A 509 -14.70 -31.44 -8.14
C VAL A 509 -14.86 -32.51 -9.21
N ALA A 510 -15.81 -32.32 -10.12
CA ALA A 510 -16.00 -33.18 -11.28
C ALA A 510 -15.94 -32.37 -12.58
N ALA A 511 -15.09 -32.80 -13.52
CA ALA A 511 -15.09 -32.23 -14.86
C ALA A 511 -16.26 -32.77 -15.67
N THR A 512 -16.94 -31.89 -16.41
CA THR A 512 -18.08 -32.20 -17.27
C THR A 512 -17.79 -31.77 -18.71
N GLY A 513 -18.76 -31.89 -19.61
CA GLY A 513 -18.64 -31.38 -20.98
C GLY A 513 -18.38 -29.86 -21.02
N ASP A 514 -17.92 -29.36 -22.16
CA ASP A 514 -17.86 -27.92 -22.46
C ASP A 514 -16.99 -27.07 -21.50
N ASN A 515 -15.81 -27.60 -21.12
CA ASN A 515 -14.87 -26.92 -20.23
C ASN A 515 -15.51 -26.43 -18.92
N ARG A 516 -16.39 -27.25 -18.35
CA ARG A 516 -17.13 -26.96 -17.12
C ARG A 516 -16.78 -27.94 -16.01
N TRP A 517 -16.66 -27.44 -14.79
CA TRP A 517 -16.45 -28.20 -13.56
C TRP A 517 -17.60 -27.96 -12.58
N ILE A 518 -18.10 -29.04 -11.99
CA ILE A 518 -19.06 -28.98 -10.89
C ILE A 518 -18.30 -29.09 -9.58
N ILE A 519 -18.54 -28.14 -8.69
CA ILE A 519 -17.87 -28.02 -7.39
C ILE A 519 -18.86 -28.43 -6.31
N MET A 520 -18.56 -29.56 -5.67
CA MET A 520 -19.44 -30.22 -4.68
C MET A 520 -18.80 -30.28 -3.29
N GLY A 521 -17.56 -29.79 -3.13
CA GLY A 521 -16.87 -29.80 -1.85
C GLY A 521 -15.66 -28.87 -1.76
N PRO A 522 -15.08 -28.75 -0.56
CA PRO A 522 -15.55 -29.36 0.69
C PRO A 522 -16.80 -28.66 1.25
N THR A 523 -17.65 -29.41 1.94
CA THR A 523 -18.91 -28.91 2.51
C THR A 523 -18.99 -29.07 4.04
N GLU A 524 -19.72 -28.18 4.70
CA GLU A 524 -20.23 -28.38 6.06
C GLU A 524 -21.74 -28.07 6.11
N ASN A 525 -22.54 -29.02 6.58
CA ASN A 525 -24.01 -28.96 6.55
C ASN A 525 -24.56 -28.62 5.15
N ASP A 526 -24.08 -29.33 4.13
CA ASP A 526 -24.44 -29.15 2.71
C ASP A 526 -24.13 -27.75 2.13
N ILE A 527 -23.20 -27.01 2.74
CA ILE A 527 -22.72 -25.71 2.26
C ILE A 527 -21.25 -25.80 1.92
N LEU A 528 -20.87 -25.42 0.70
CA LEU A 528 -19.50 -25.22 0.24
C LEU A 528 -18.78 -24.24 1.15
N LEU A 529 -17.63 -24.65 1.65
CA LEU A 529 -16.78 -23.86 2.52
C LEU A 529 -15.31 -24.13 2.20
N ARG A 530 -14.45 -23.21 2.61
CA ARG A 530 -12.98 -23.35 2.51
C ARG A 530 -12.52 -23.46 1.05
N LYS A 531 -11.29 -23.93 0.85
CA LYS A 531 -10.65 -24.06 -0.46
C LYS A 531 -11.16 -25.31 -1.18
N ALA A 532 -11.87 -25.11 -2.30
CA ALA A 532 -12.49 -26.17 -3.08
C ALA A 532 -11.56 -26.79 -4.13
N LEU A 533 -10.69 -25.97 -4.72
CA LEU A 533 -9.64 -26.42 -5.61
C LEU A 533 -8.33 -26.44 -4.82
N GLY A 534 -7.60 -27.56 -4.85
CA GLY A 534 -6.32 -27.71 -4.15
C GLY A 534 -5.21 -26.83 -4.73
N ASN A 535 -3.95 -27.27 -4.63
CA ASN A 535 -2.82 -26.61 -5.31
C ASN A 535 -2.55 -27.25 -6.69
N GLU A 536 -3.46 -28.09 -7.18
CA GLU A 536 -3.34 -28.79 -8.45
C GLU A 536 -3.83 -27.91 -9.59
N ALA A 537 -3.23 -28.09 -10.77
CA ALA A 537 -3.67 -27.42 -11.98
C ALA A 537 -5.07 -27.90 -12.37
N LEU A 538 -5.97 -26.96 -12.69
CA LEU A 538 -7.29 -27.27 -13.23
C LEU A 538 -7.16 -27.96 -14.60
N CYS A 539 -6.25 -27.47 -15.42
CA CYS A 539 -5.84 -28.05 -16.71
C CYS A 539 -4.59 -27.33 -17.23
N ALA A 540 -3.87 -27.93 -18.18
CA ALA A 540 -2.85 -27.22 -18.94
C ALA A 540 -3.48 -26.49 -20.14
N ILE A 541 -2.98 -25.29 -20.44
CA ILE A 541 -3.41 -24.45 -21.56
C ILE A 541 -2.27 -24.32 -22.55
N ARG A 542 -2.59 -24.48 -23.83
CA ARG A 542 -1.69 -24.22 -24.96
C ARG A 542 -2.25 -23.09 -25.80
N CYS A 543 -1.42 -22.11 -26.13
CA CYS A 543 -1.80 -20.95 -26.92
C CYS A 543 -1.30 -21.11 -28.37
N ASP A 544 -2.20 -20.93 -29.34
CA ASP A 544 -1.92 -21.18 -30.76
C ASP A 544 -1.65 -19.89 -31.57
N GLY A 545 -1.81 -18.70 -30.95
CA GLY A 545 -1.67 -17.38 -31.59
C GLY A 545 -0.99 -16.33 -30.70
N GLU A 546 -0.81 -15.11 -31.22
CA GLU A 546 -0.13 -14.00 -30.51
C GLU A 546 -0.88 -13.43 -29.32
N VAL A 547 -2.22 -13.49 -29.37
CA VAL A 547 -3.09 -13.05 -28.29
C VAL A 547 -4.00 -14.22 -27.90
N ALA A 548 -4.07 -14.50 -26.61
CA ALA A 548 -4.98 -15.49 -26.05
C ALA A 548 -5.71 -14.95 -24.82
N HIS A 549 -6.93 -15.43 -24.61
CA HIS A 549 -7.77 -15.10 -23.47
C HIS A 549 -8.31 -16.37 -22.84
N VAL A 550 -8.13 -16.46 -21.54
CA VAL A 550 -8.64 -17.52 -20.69
C VAL A 550 -9.59 -16.88 -19.68
N GLU A 551 -10.87 -17.15 -19.81
CA GLU A 551 -11.90 -16.59 -18.94
C GLU A 551 -12.53 -17.68 -18.07
N LEU A 552 -12.48 -17.46 -16.76
CA LEU A 552 -13.09 -18.31 -15.75
C LEU A 552 -14.34 -17.63 -15.22
N ASN A 553 -15.48 -18.30 -15.36
CA ASN A 553 -16.76 -17.86 -14.85
C ASN A 553 -17.26 -18.83 -13.78
N LEU A 554 -17.42 -18.34 -12.56
CA LEU A 554 -18.04 -19.05 -11.47
C LEU A 554 -19.51 -18.67 -11.35
N THR A 555 -20.40 -19.65 -11.43
CA THR A 555 -21.85 -19.48 -11.33
C THR A 555 -22.46 -20.50 -10.38
N CYS A 556 -23.69 -20.27 -9.93
CA CYS A 556 -24.51 -21.30 -9.29
C CYS A 556 -25.97 -21.17 -9.72
N ALA A 557 -26.74 -22.26 -9.60
CA ALA A 557 -28.18 -22.15 -9.75
C ALA A 557 -28.75 -21.42 -8.52
N LYS A 558 -29.87 -20.71 -8.70
CA LYS A 558 -30.55 -20.04 -7.58
C LYS A 558 -30.97 -21.01 -6.48
N ALA A 559 -31.38 -22.23 -6.86
CA ALA A 559 -31.78 -23.27 -5.91
C ALA A 559 -30.63 -23.77 -5.01
N ASP A 560 -29.38 -23.48 -5.38
CA ASP A 560 -28.19 -23.85 -4.62
C ASP A 560 -27.75 -22.74 -3.66
N VAL A 561 -28.40 -21.58 -3.67
CA VAL A 561 -28.23 -20.59 -2.62
C VAL A 561 -29.09 -21.01 -1.43
N VAL A 562 -28.43 -21.26 -0.31
CA VAL A 562 -29.10 -21.70 0.93
C VAL A 562 -29.05 -20.56 1.93
N TYR A 563 -30.23 -20.16 2.41
CA TYR A 563 -30.39 -19.16 3.46
C TYR A 563 -30.70 -19.82 4.80
N THR A 564 -30.18 -19.24 5.86
CA THR A 564 -30.49 -19.56 7.25
C THR A 564 -30.92 -18.28 7.95
N PHE A 565 -32.01 -18.36 8.69
CA PHE A 565 -32.63 -17.23 9.36
C PHE A 565 -32.65 -17.48 10.87
N GLU A 566 -32.04 -16.59 11.64
CA GLU A 566 -31.94 -16.70 13.10
C GLU A 566 -32.53 -15.45 13.76
N ALA A 567 -33.69 -15.59 14.39
CA ALA A 567 -34.35 -14.50 15.10
C ALA A 567 -33.78 -14.33 16.53
N ALA A 568 -33.62 -13.10 16.98
CA ALA A 568 -33.08 -12.76 18.31
C ALA A 568 -34.05 -13.11 19.47
N LYS A 569 -35.34 -13.28 19.18
CA LYS A 569 -36.36 -13.76 20.12
C LYS A 569 -36.52 -15.27 19.95
N ALA A 570 -36.78 -15.99 21.04
CA ALA A 570 -36.85 -17.46 21.07
C ALA A 570 -37.97 -18.11 20.21
N GLU A 571 -38.72 -17.32 19.45
CA GLU A 571 -39.72 -17.80 18.50
C GLU A 571 -39.09 -17.93 17.11
N ALA A 572 -38.99 -19.17 16.62
CA ALA A 572 -38.53 -19.44 15.26
C ALA A 572 -39.47 -18.80 14.22
N LEU A 573 -38.90 -18.35 13.10
CA LEU A 573 -39.70 -17.86 11.98
C LEU A 573 -40.63 -18.96 11.46
N SER A 574 -41.81 -18.57 10.98
CA SER A 574 -42.68 -19.53 10.30
C SER A 574 -42.04 -19.98 8.98
N VAL A 575 -42.26 -21.23 8.59
CA VAL A 575 -41.79 -21.79 7.29
C VAL A 575 -42.26 -20.92 6.11
N THR A 576 -43.44 -20.31 6.21
CA THR A 576 -43.96 -19.39 5.19
C THR A 576 -43.14 -18.10 5.11
N SER A 577 -42.74 -17.54 6.25
CA SER A 577 -41.90 -16.34 6.34
C SER A 577 -40.51 -16.59 5.76
N GLU A 578 -39.87 -17.71 6.11
CA GLU A 578 -38.56 -18.09 5.56
C GLU A 578 -38.61 -18.24 4.03
N ARG A 579 -39.66 -18.87 3.50
CA ARG A 579 -39.85 -19.00 2.04
C ARG A 579 -40.03 -17.66 1.34
N ILE A 580 -40.78 -16.73 1.93
CA ILE A 580 -40.97 -15.39 1.36
C ILE A 580 -39.66 -14.60 1.37
N LEU A 581 -38.91 -14.66 2.47
CA LEU A 581 -37.61 -14.00 2.60
C LEU A 581 -36.58 -14.56 1.61
N GLY A 582 -36.54 -15.89 1.44
CA GLY A 582 -35.69 -16.52 0.43
C GLY A 582 -35.98 -16.01 -0.98
N ILE A 583 -37.26 -15.96 -1.38
CA ILE A 583 -37.66 -15.42 -2.70
C ILE A 583 -37.26 -13.95 -2.86
N PHE A 584 -37.34 -13.16 -1.80
CA PHE A 584 -36.91 -11.76 -1.83
C PHE A 584 -35.39 -11.65 -2.01
N LEU A 585 -34.60 -12.40 -1.25
CA LEU A 585 -33.15 -12.38 -1.32
C LEU A 585 -32.63 -12.89 -2.68
N ASP A 586 -33.30 -13.88 -3.27
CA ASP A 586 -32.99 -14.36 -4.62
C ASP A 586 -33.18 -13.30 -5.71
N LYS A 587 -34.00 -12.26 -5.46
CA LYS A 587 -34.13 -11.10 -6.36
C LYS A 587 -33.01 -10.07 -6.14
N CYS A 588 -32.35 -10.10 -4.98
CA CYS A 588 -31.29 -9.17 -4.60
C CYS A 588 -29.89 -9.70 -4.97
N LEU A 589 -29.70 -11.02 -5.11
CA LEU A 589 -28.44 -11.62 -5.51
C LEU A 589 -28.14 -11.44 -7.01
N GLY A 590 -27.51 -10.31 -7.35
CA GLY A 590 -26.85 -10.07 -8.64
C GLY A 590 -27.76 -10.08 -9.88
N ARG A 591 -27.21 -9.70 -11.04
CA ARG A 591 -27.90 -9.85 -12.33
C ARG A 591 -27.87 -11.32 -12.72
N ALA A 592 -28.99 -12.02 -12.60
CA ALA A 592 -29.13 -13.36 -13.18
C ALA A 592 -28.78 -13.29 -14.68
N ASN A 593 -28.00 -14.24 -15.18
CA ASN A 593 -27.78 -14.32 -16.63
C ASN A 593 -29.16 -14.55 -17.29
N HIS A 594 -29.63 -13.59 -18.08
CA HIS A 594 -30.97 -13.64 -18.68
C HIS A 594 -31.19 -14.87 -19.57
N ALA A 595 -30.12 -15.54 -20.03
CA ALA A 595 -30.19 -16.74 -20.84
C ALA A 595 -30.26 -18.06 -20.05
N THR A 596 -29.59 -18.16 -18.89
CA THR A 596 -29.50 -19.43 -18.12
C THR A 596 -30.25 -19.39 -16.78
N GLY A 597 -30.55 -18.21 -16.25
CA GLY A 597 -31.16 -18.04 -14.93
C GLY A 597 -30.18 -18.18 -13.74
N ASP A 598 -28.93 -18.55 -14.01
CA ASP A 598 -27.89 -18.73 -13.00
C ASP A 598 -27.41 -17.39 -12.40
N VAL A 599 -26.95 -17.46 -11.16
CA VAL A 599 -26.30 -16.37 -10.47
C VAL A 599 -24.82 -16.38 -10.85
N SER A 600 -24.35 -15.29 -11.47
CA SER A 600 -22.91 -15.08 -11.67
C SER A 600 -22.29 -14.70 -10.33
N LEU A 601 -21.31 -15.47 -9.86
CA LEU A 601 -20.65 -15.27 -8.57
C LEU A 601 -19.33 -14.51 -8.74
N SER A 602 -18.45 -15.00 -9.61
CA SER A 602 -17.16 -14.37 -9.89
C SER A 602 -16.74 -14.58 -11.34
N ARG A 603 -16.03 -13.60 -11.91
CA ARG A 603 -15.46 -13.68 -13.26
C ARG A 603 -14.02 -13.18 -13.25
N VAL A 604 -13.12 -13.99 -13.82
CA VAL A 604 -11.68 -13.67 -13.97
C VAL A 604 -11.26 -13.91 -15.41
N VAL A 605 -10.49 -12.98 -15.97
CA VAL A 605 -9.92 -13.03 -17.32
C VAL A 605 -8.41 -12.94 -17.21
N LEU A 606 -7.74 -13.93 -17.76
CA LEU A 606 -6.31 -13.97 -17.98
C LEU A 606 -6.03 -13.72 -19.47
N ALA A 607 -5.44 -12.59 -19.80
CA ALA A 607 -5.04 -12.20 -21.14
C ALA A 607 -3.54 -12.44 -21.35
N ILE A 608 -3.17 -12.90 -22.53
CA ILE A 608 -1.79 -13.27 -22.89
C ILE A 608 -1.43 -12.52 -24.16
N GLY A 609 -0.33 -11.78 -24.13
CA GLY A 609 0.23 -11.11 -25.32
C GLY A 609 -0.35 -9.72 -25.66
N ALA A 610 -1.36 -9.24 -24.96
CA ALA A 610 -1.83 -7.87 -25.08
C ALA A 610 -1.18 -6.98 -24.01
N ALA A 611 -0.15 -6.22 -24.39
CA ALA A 611 0.25 -5.03 -23.64
C ALA A 611 -0.48 -3.83 -24.23
N GLN A 612 -1.67 -3.52 -23.70
CA GLN A 612 -2.32 -2.21 -23.82
C GLN A 612 -3.34 -2.01 -22.71
#